data_AF-A0A522A910-F1
#
_entry.id   AF-A0A522A910-F1
#
_cell.length_a   1.000
_cell.length_b   1.000
_cell.length_c   1.000
_cell.angle_alpha   90.00
_cell.angle_beta   90.00
_cell.angle_gamma   90.00
#
_symmetry.space_group_name_H-M   'P 1'
#
loop_
_entity.id
_entity.type
_entity.pdbx_description
1 polymer ?
#
loop_
_entity_poly.entity_id
_entity_poly.type
_entity_poly.pdbx_seq_one_letter_code
_entity_poly.pdbx_strand_id
1 'polypeptide(L)'
;MPVGVGNNGSPHNHGLFRFDLSSIPSGATINSAKLRFIVTQAGPLNPPASFEIHRVLKNWGEGSKAGLPATTGEATWNSRLHQQSLWSAGGGLSGTDFATTASATATFNGTGSTNEFSSAGLIADVQNWLTNSAGNFGWLLLAQSELAASGRQVGSRESGTNQPVLEIHYSAFVMFNAAKIGSQFRFSFEAETNRTYAVEFRDSLNSSNWTTLTNIPSQQTATTIHVTNAISVTQRFYRLRTP
;
A
#
# COMPACT_ATOMS: atom_id res chain seq x y z
N MET A 1 3.13 -16.70 -10.45
CA MET A 1 1.94 -16.95 -9.62
C MET A 1 0.71 -17.12 -10.52
N PRO A 2 -0.08 -18.21 -10.38
CA PRO A 2 -1.33 -18.38 -11.12
C PRO A 2 -2.45 -17.48 -10.58
N VAL A 3 -3.27 -16.91 -11.47
CA VAL A 3 -4.45 -16.08 -11.16
C VAL A 3 -5.58 -16.36 -12.15
N GLY A 4 -6.82 -16.08 -11.75
CA GLY A 4 -8.01 -16.31 -12.58
C GLY A 4 -8.45 -17.77 -12.65
N VAL A 5 -9.34 -18.06 -13.58
CA VAL A 5 -10.06 -19.34 -13.65
C VAL A 5 -9.65 -20.14 -14.88
N GLY A 6 -9.42 -21.45 -14.68
CA GLY A 6 -9.08 -22.37 -15.76
C GLY A 6 -10.14 -22.45 -16.86
N ASN A 7 -9.79 -23.05 -18.00
CA ASN A 7 -10.61 -23.04 -19.22
C ASN A 7 -12.00 -23.69 -19.03
N ASN A 8 -12.10 -24.66 -18.12
CA ASN A 8 -13.35 -25.37 -17.82
C ASN A 8 -14.10 -24.77 -16.61
N GLY A 9 -13.79 -23.54 -16.22
CA GLY A 9 -14.34 -22.92 -15.01
C GLY A 9 -13.65 -23.35 -13.71
N SER A 10 -12.54 -24.08 -13.79
CA SER A 10 -11.76 -24.54 -12.63
C SER A 10 -10.32 -24.90 -13.07
N PRO A 11 -9.31 -24.83 -12.19
CA PRO A 11 -9.36 -24.26 -10.83
C PRO A 11 -9.51 -22.74 -10.84
N HIS A 12 -10.05 -22.20 -9.75
CA HIS A 12 -10.01 -20.79 -9.43
C HIS A 12 -8.68 -20.48 -8.74
N ASN A 13 -8.05 -19.37 -9.11
CA ASN A 13 -6.77 -18.94 -8.54
C ASN A 13 -6.86 -17.46 -8.16
N HIS A 14 -6.67 -17.16 -6.88
CA HIS A 14 -6.54 -15.79 -6.41
C HIS A 14 -5.09 -15.49 -6.08
N GLY A 15 -4.59 -14.34 -6.53
CA GLY A 15 -3.25 -13.87 -6.21
C GLY A 15 -3.26 -13.04 -4.93
N LEU A 16 -2.34 -13.30 -4.01
CA LEU A 16 -2.13 -12.47 -2.83
C LEU A 16 -0.76 -11.81 -2.90
N PHE A 17 -0.71 -10.51 -2.65
CA PHE A 17 0.53 -9.75 -2.68
C PHE A 17 0.43 -8.51 -1.78
N ARG A 18 1.57 -8.09 -1.25
CA ARG A 18 1.71 -6.89 -0.44
C ARG A 18 3.02 -6.19 -0.77
N PHE A 19 3.06 -4.89 -0.55
CA PHE A 19 4.28 -4.09 -0.68
C PHE A 19 4.64 -3.49 0.68
N ASP A 20 5.94 -3.42 0.96
CA ASP A 20 6.45 -2.63 2.08
C ASP A 20 6.41 -1.15 1.67
N LEU A 21 5.80 -0.33 2.52
CA LEU A 21 5.64 1.11 2.32
C LEU A 21 6.52 1.92 3.28
N SER A 22 7.40 1.28 4.04
CA SER A 22 8.22 1.90 5.09
C SER A 22 9.18 2.98 4.56
N SER A 23 9.49 2.97 3.26
CA SER A 23 10.29 4.01 2.59
C SER A 23 9.53 5.32 2.32
N ILE A 24 8.19 5.33 2.43
CA ILE A 24 7.39 6.54 2.22
C ILE A 24 7.31 7.30 3.56
N PRO A 25 7.65 8.60 3.60
CA PRO A 25 7.58 9.39 4.83
C PRO A 25 6.20 9.36 5.46
N SER A 26 6.15 9.20 6.79
CA SER A 26 4.91 9.33 7.55
C SER A 26 4.29 10.71 7.33
N GLY A 27 3.00 10.78 7.05
CA GLY A 27 2.29 12.03 6.78
C GLY A 27 2.37 12.52 5.33
N ALA A 28 3.01 11.76 4.43
CA ALA A 28 2.92 12.01 3.01
C ALA A 28 1.47 11.86 2.50
N THR A 29 1.13 12.68 1.51
CA THR A 29 -0.11 12.59 0.74
C THR A 29 0.17 11.83 -0.55
N ILE A 30 -0.55 10.73 -0.79
CA ILE A 30 -0.45 9.94 -2.02
C ILE A 30 -1.20 10.67 -3.14
N ASN A 31 -0.47 11.04 -4.19
CA ASN A 31 -1.03 11.72 -5.36
C ASN A 31 -1.41 10.72 -6.46
N SER A 32 -0.63 9.64 -6.57
CA SER A 32 -0.84 8.57 -7.55
C SER A 32 -0.33 7.25 -7.01
N ALA A 33 -1.04 6.17 -7.33
CA ALA A 33 -0.61 4.80 -7.12
C ALA A 33 -0.88 4.01 -8.40
N LYS A 34 0.14 3.33 -8.90
CA LYS A 34 0.08 2.54 -10.13
C LYS A 34 0.72 1.18 -9.90
N LEU A 35 -0.07 0.13 -10.01
CA LEU A 35 0.40 -1.24 -9.82
C LEU A 35 0.54 -1.93 -11.17
N ARG A 36 1.70 -2.49 -11.43
CA ARG A 36 2.05 -3.13 -12.70
C ARG A 36 2.33 -4.61 -12.50
N PHE A 37 1.67 -5.45 -13.32
CA PHE A 37 1.96 -6.87 -13.46
C PHE A 37 2.42 -7.21 -14.87
N ILE A 38 3.33 -8.18 -14.96
CA ILE A 38 3.69 -8.81 -16.23
C ILE A 38 3.06 -10.20 -16.28
N VAL A 39 2.33 -10.51 -17.35
CA VAL A 39 1.81 -11.85 -17.61
C VAL A 39 2.97 -12.69 -18.16
N THR A 40 3.45 -13.65 -17.38
CA THR A 40 4.54 -14.54 -17.78
C THR A 40 4.05 -15.74 -18.58
N GLN A 41 2.77 -16.08 -18.46
CA GLN A 41 2.16 -17.14 -19.26
C GLN A 41 0.63 -16.93 -19.38
N ALA A 42 0.11 -17.11 -20.59
CA ALA A 42 -1.31 -17.19 -20.90
C ALA A 42 -1.58 -18.43 -21.76
N GLY A 43 -2.77 -19.03 -21.64
CA GLY A 43 -3.22 -20.04 -22.60
C GLY A 43 -3.31 -19.41 -24.01
N PRO A 44 -2.90 -20.12 -25.07
CA PRO A 44 -2.80 -19.54 -26.42
C PRO A 44 -4.15 -19.09 -27.00
N LEU A 45 -5.25 -19.68 -26.51
CA LEU A 45 -6.62 -19.37 -26.93
C LEU A 45 -7.39 -18.54 -25.89
N ASN A 46 -6.75 -18.15 -24.79
CA ASN A 46 -7.46 -17.44 -23.74
C ASN A 46 -7.63 -15.96 -24.16
N PRO A 47 -8.87 -15.45 -24.29
CA PRO A 47 -9.10 -14.06 -24.66
C PRO A 47 -8.63 -13.13 -23.53
N PRO A 48 -8.31 -11.85 -23.82
CA PRO A 48 -8.06 -10.86 -22.77
C PRO A 48 -9.17 -10.90 -21.72
N ALA A 49 -8.79 -10.81 -20.44
CA ALA A 49 -9.72 -10.95 -19.33
C ALA A 49 -9.56 -9.78 -18.36
N SER A 50 -10.68 -9.32 -17.81
CA SER A 50 -10.69 -8.29 -16.77
C SER A 50 -10.32 -8.89 -15.43
N PHE A 51 -9.46 -8.21 -14.69
CA PHE A 51 -9.03 -8.58 -13.35
C PHE A 51 -9.29 -7.43 -12.39
N GLU A 52 -9.59 -7.77 -11.14
CA GLU A 52 -9.87 -6.83 -10.07
C GLU A 52 -8.88 -7.07 -8.93
N ILE A 53 -8.45 -5.99 -8.29
CA ILE A 53 -7.70 -6.05 -7.04
C ILE A 53 -8.56 -5.52 -5.91
N HIS A 54 -8.62 -6.28 -4.81
CA HIS A 54 -9.42 -5.95 -3.63
C HIS A 54 -8.54 -5.90 -2.40
N ARG A 55 -8.71 -4.87 -1.56
CA ARG A 55 -7.96 -4.76 -0.31
C ARG A 55 -8.27 -5.95 0.60
N VAL A 56 -7.23 -6.62 1.09
CA VAL A 56 -7.37 -7.74 2.02
C VAL A 56 -7.65 -7.18 3.43
N LEU A 57 -8.59 -7.82 4.14
CA LEU A 57 -9.07 -7.38 5.46
C LEU A 57 -8.49 -8.20 6.62
N LYS A 58 -7.87 -9.35 6.32
CA LYS A 58 -7.28 -10.24 7.32
C LYS A 58 -5.86 -10.62 6.94
N ASN A 59 -5.03 -10.81 7.96
CA ASN A 59 -3.68 -11.32 7.74
C ASN A 59 -3.69 -12.70 7.03
N TRP A 60 -2.66 -12.93 6.22
CA TRP A 60 -2.34 -14.16 5.51
C TRP A 60 -0.83 -14.36 5.51
N GLY A 61 -0.38 -15.60 5.36
CA GLY A 61 1.05 -15.90 5.33
C GLY A 61 1.55 -16.14 3.92
N GLU A 62 2.61 -15.44 3.55
CA GLU A 62 3.28 -15.62 2.28
C GLU A 62 3.95 -17.00 2.20
N GLY A 63 3.74 -17.68 1.09
CA GLY A 63 4.30 -19.00 0.83
C GLY A 63 5.68 -18.94 0.17
N SER A 64 6.39 -20.05 0.30
CA SER A 64 7.67 -20.34 -0.36
C SER A 64 7.56 -21.50 -1.37
N LYS A 65 6.37 -22.08 -1.51
CA LYS A 65 6.13 -23.30 -2.28
C LYS A 65 5.66 -22.98 -3.70
N ALA A 66 6.26 -23.67 -4.67
CA ALA A 66 5.86 -23.62 -6.07
C ALA A 66 5.28 -24.97 -6.49
N GLY A 67 3.97 -25.15 -6.29
CA GLY A 67 3.26 -26.40 -6.63
C GLY A 67 3.51 -27.55 -5.63
N LEU A 68 4.12 -27.28 -4.48
CA LEU A 68 4.27 -28.22 -3.37
C LEU A 68 3.24 -27.95 -2.27
N PRO A 69 2.93 -28.93 -1.40
CA PRO A 69 2.07 -28.73 -0.25
C PRO A 69 2.55 -27.58 0.64
N ALA A 70 1.60 -26.78 1.13
CA ALA A 70 1.85 -25.68 2.04
C ALA A 70 2.42 -26.17 3.38
N THR A 71 3.30 -25.37 3.95
CA THR A 71 3.80 -25.50 5.33
C THR A 71 2.99 -24.62 6.27
N THR A 72 3.07 -24.90 7.58
CA THR A 72 2.35 -24.16 8.61
C THR A 72 2.52 -22.66 8.46
N GLY A 73 1.40 -21.93 8.45
CA GLY A 73 1.37 -20.48 8.30
C GLY A 73 1.23 -19.99 6.86
N GLU A 74 1.46 -20.79 5.82
CA GLU A 74 1.34 -20.34 4.42
C GLU A 74 -0.14 -20.28 3.95
N ALA A 75 -0.45 -19.37 3.02
CA ALA A 75 -1.78 -19.28 2.44
C ALA A 75 -2.08 -20.44 1.47
N THR A 76 -3.31 -20.93 1.49
CA THR A 76 -3.89 -21.92 0.56
C THR A 76 -5.30 -21.47 0.17
N TRP A 77 -5.96 -22.23 -0.71
CA TRP A 77 -7.36 -21.95 -1.06
C TRP A 77 -8.29 -21.90 0.16
N ASN A 78 -8.11 -22.80 1.13
CA ASN A 78 -9.00 -22.90 2.31
C ASN A 78 -8.45 -22.20 3.56
N SER A 79 -7.15 -21.89 3.61
CA SER A 79 -6.50 -21.31 4.79
C SER A 79 -5.73 -20.03 4.48
N ARG A 80 -5.94 -18.98 5.30
CA ARG A 80 -5.08 -17.77 5.33
C ARG A 80 -3.72 -18.06 5.90
N LEU A 81 -3.69 -18.95 6.89
CA LEU A 81 -2.52 -19.44 7.60
C LEU A 81 -2.71 -20.96 7.75
N HIS A 82 -2.05 -21.76 6.91
CA HIS A 82 -2.23 -23.21 6.90
C HIS A 82 -1.99 -23.79 8.31
N GLN A 83 -2.87 -24.70 8.73
CA GLN A 83 -2.93 -25.30 10.09
C GLN A 83 -3.16 -24.32 11.25
N GLN A 84 -3.59 -23.08 10.98
CA GLN A 84 -3.84 -22.07 12.03
C GLN A 84 -5.15 -21.32 11.84
N SER A 85 -5.42 -20.82 10.63
CA SER A 85 -6.58 -19.96 10.38
C SER A 85 -7.14 -20.17 8.98
N LEU A 86 -8.45 -20.39 8.92
CA LEU A 86 -9.18 -20.57 7.68
C LEU A 86 -9.57 -19.22 7.05
N TRP A 87 -9.72 -19.22 5.73
CA TRP A 87 -10.56 -18.22 5.08
C TRP A 87 -12.02 -18.44 5.51
N SER A 88 -12.86 -17.42 5.41
CA SER A 88 -14.29 -17.54 5.75
C SER A 88 -15.05 -18.34 4.69
N ALA A 89 -14.53 -18.37 3.45
CA ALA A 89 -14.89 -19.29 2.37
C ALA A 89 -13.62 -19.61 1.55
N GLY A 90 -13.61 -20.70 0.78
CA GLY A 90 -12.49 -21.00 -0.12
C GLY A 90 -12.21 -19.83 -1.07
N GLY A 91 -10.95 -19.42 -1.19
CA GLY A 91 -10.52 -18.24 -1.94
C GLY A 91 -10.72 -16.91 -1.21
N GLY A 92 -11.31 -16.90 -0.02
CA GLY A 92 -11.71 -15.71 0.73
C GLY A 92 -13.16 -15.31 0.45
N LEU A 93 -13.86 -14.85 1.48
CA LEU A 93 -15.21 -14.32 1.37
C LEU A 93 -15.20 -12.80 1.19
N SER A 94 -15.82 -12.30 0.13
CA SER A 94 -16.02 -10.87 -0.11
C SER A 94 -16.77 -10.19 1.04
N GLY A 95 -16.31 -9.01 1.45
CA GLY A 95 -16.83 -8.26 2.60
C GLY A 95 -16.36 -8.74 3.97
N THR A 96 -15.70 -9.91 4.05
CA THR A 96 -15.21 -10.46 5.32
C THR A 96 -13.69 -10.64 5.31
N ASP A 97 -13.15 -11.28 4.28
CA ASP A 97 -11.72 -11.53 4.15
C ASP A 97 -11.02 -10.53 3.21
N PHE A 98 -11.75 -9.98 2.24
CA PHE A 98 -11.33 -8.87 1.37
C PHE A 98 -12.50 -7.90 1.16
N ALA A 99 -12.21 -6.66 0.78
CA ALA A 99 -13.22 -5.62 0.58
C ALA A 99 -14.14 -5.93 -0.61
N THR A 100 -15.44 -5.65 -0.47
CA THR A 100 -16.42 -5.87 -1.55
C THR A 100 -16.13 -5.01 -2.78
N THR A 101 -15.79 -3.74 -2.57
CA THR A 101 -15.40 -2.82 -3.63
C THR A 101 -13.98 -3.12 -4.09
N ALA A 102 -13.80 -3.32 -5.40
CA ALA A 102 -12.48 -3.40 -6.01
C ALA A 102 -11.74 -2.06 -5.85
N SER A 103 -10.49 -2.13 -5.45
CA SER A 103 -9.59 -0.98 -5.42
C SER A 103 -9.34 -0.49 -6.83
N ALA A 104 -9.11 -1.39 -7.78
CA ALA A 104 -8.96 -1.07 -9.20
C ALA A 104 -9.26 -2.30 -10.09
N THR A 105 -9.46 -2.04 -11.38
CA THR A 105 -9.69 -3.06 -12.41
C THR A 105 -8.73 -2.83 -13.57
N ALA A 106 -8.23 -3.91 -14.19
CA ALA A 106 -7.39 -3.84 -15.39
C ALA A 106 -7.60 -5.07 -16.27
N THR A 107 -7.46 -4.89 -17.58
CA THR A 107 -7.50 -6.01 -18.54
C THR A 107 -6.13 -6.65 -18.67
N PHE A 108 -6.05 -7.95 -18.44
CA PHE A 108 -4.83 -8.74 -18.68
C PHE A 108 -4.87 -9.35 -20.07
N ASN A 109 -3.77 -9.13 -20.80
CA ASN A 109 -3.58 -9.63 -22.15
C ASN A 109 -2.76 -10.93 -22.17
N GLY A 110 -2.20 -11.28 -23.33
CA GLY A 110 -1.40 -12.49 -23.51
C GLY A 110 -0.04 -12.45 -22.81
N THR A 111 0.72 -13.53 -22.99
CA THR A 111 2.11 -13.68 -22.51
C THR A 111 2.99 -12.49 -22.91
N GLY A 112 3.80 -12.01 -21.99
CA GLY A 112 4.71 -10.87 -22.18
C GLY A 112 4.05 -9.50 -22.00
N SER A 113 2.72 -9.44 -21.83
CA SER A 113 2.02 -8.17 -21.65
C SER A 113 2.31 -7.53 -20.30
N THR A 114 2.43 -6.20 -20.31
CA THR A 114 2.44 -5.35 -19.12
C THR A 114 1.04 -4.81 -18.89
N ASN A 115 0.50 -5.01 -17.69
CA ASN A 115 -0.88 -4.67 -17.35
C ASN A 115 -0.89 -3.85 -16.07
N GLU A 116 -1.64 -2.76 -16.06
CA GLU A 116 -1.51 -1.70 -15.06
C GLU A 116 -2.86 -1.38 -14.42
N PHE A 117 -2.87 -1.29 -13.09
CA PHE A 117 -3.98 -0.81 -12.29
C PHE A 117 -3.69 0.60 -11.82
N SER A 118 -4.65 1.50 -11.96
CA SER A 118 -4.61 2.85 -11.40
C SER A 118 -6.03 3.34 -11.16
N SER A 119 -6.29 3.88 -9.98
CA SER A 119 -7.60 4.40 -9.58
C SER A 119 -7.49 5.23 -8.30
N ALA A 120 -8.56 5.97 -7.98
CA ALA A 120 -8.70 6.62 -6.68
C ALA A 120 -8.79 5.62 -5.52
N GLY A 121 -9.36 4.42 -5.73
CA GLY A 121 -9.41 3.36 -4.73
C GLY A 121 -8.03 2.86 -4.33
N LEU A 122 -7.12 2.73 -5.30
CA LEU A 122 -5.74 2.32 -5.04
C LEU A 122 -4.96 3.38 -4.25
N ILE A 123 -5.17 4.66 -4.57
CA ILE A 123 -4.62 5.78 -3.80
C ILE A 123 -5.12 5.74 -2.35
N ALA A 124 -6.43 5.54 -2.16
CA ALA A 124 -7.06 5.50 -0.84
C ALA A 124 -6.51 4.35 0.02
N ASP A 125 -6.32 3.16 -0.55
CA ASP A 125 -5.75 2.02 0.15
C ASP A 125 -4.32 2.29 0.62
N VAL A 126 -3.45 2.79 -0.26
CA VAL A 126 -2.06 3.14 0.09
C VAL A 126 -2.03 4.24 1.15
N GLN A 127 -2.84 5.29 1.00
CA GLN A 127 -2.94 6.37 1.97
C GLN A 127 -3.38 5.87 3.34
N ASN A 128 -4.34 4.95 3.39
CA ASN A 128 -4.81 4.31 4.62
C ASN A 128 -3.72 3.46 5.29
N TRP A 129 -2.89 2.76 4.52
CA TRP A 129 -1.79 1.98 5.09
C TRP A 129 -0.63 2.83 5.61
N LEU A 130 -0.43 4.04 5.09
CA LEU A 130 0.53 4.98 5.68
C LEU A 130 0.09 5.50 7.05
N THR A 131 -1.21 5.65 7.27
CA THR A 131 -1.76 6.10 8.57
C THR A 131 -2.03 4.93 9.52
N ASN A 132 -2.26 3.72 8.99
CA ASN A 132 -2.48 2.49 9.75
C ASN A 132 -1.69 1.32 9.15
N SER A 133 -0.39 1.28 9.41
CA SER A 133 0.51 0.26 8.86
C SER A 133 0.19 -1.17 9.30
N ALA A 134 -0.36 -1.34 10.51
CA ALA A 134 -0.80 -2.65 11.01
C ALA A 134 -1.96 -3.25 10.20
N GLY A 135 -2.70 -2.42 9.46
CA GLY A 135 -3.78 -2.83 8.56
C GLY A 135 -3.32 -3.15 7.13
N ASN A 136 -2.02 -3.09 6.82
CA ASN A 136 -1.50 -3.44 5.50
C ASN A 136 -1.39 -4.96 5.32
N PHE A 137 -2.47 -5.58 4.86
CA PHE A 137 -2.49 -6.97 4.40
C PHE A 137 -2.37 -7.10 2.88
N GLY A 138 -2.10 -6.00 2.17
CA GLY A 138 -2.02 -6.01 0.71
C GLY A 138 -3.36 -6.20 0.01
N TRP A 139 -3.29 -6.76 -1.20
CA TRP A 139 -4.44 -6.97 -2.07
C TRP A 139 -4.58 -8.43 -2.50
N LEU A 140 -5.81 -8.78 -2.85
CA LEU A 140 -6.20 -10.00 -3.54
C LEU A 140 -6.52 -9.66 -4.99
N LEU A 141 -5.89 -10.35 -5.94
CA LEU A 141 -6.12 -10.26 -7.38
C LEU A 141 -6.95 -11.45 -7.84
N LEU A 142 -8.11 -11.18 -8.44
CA LEU A 142 -9.02 -12.20 -8.97
C LEU A 142 -9.55 -11.79 -10.35
N ALA A 143 -10.07 -12.75 -11.09
CA ALA A 143 -10.68 -12.46 -12.39
C ALA A 143 -12.08 -11.90 -12.17
N GLN A 144 -12.42 -10.82 -12.85
CA GLN A 144 -13.75 -10.20 -12.71
C GLN A 144 -14.84 -11.25 -13.01
N SER A 145 -15.79 -11.39 -12.09
CA SER A 145 -16.87 -12.37 -12.14
C SER A 145 -16.42 -13.84 -12.23
N GLU A 146 -15.14 -14.14 -11.96
CA GLU A 146 -14.57 -15.50 -11.98
C GLU A 146 -14.87 -16.26 -13.30
N LEU A 147 -14.78 -15.56 -14.43
CA LEU A 147 -15.08 -16.14 -15.75
C LEU A 147 -14.05 -17.21 -16.15
N ALA A 148 -14.52 -18.31 -16.72
CA ALA A 148 -13.69 -19.36 -17.29
C ALA A 148 -12.72 -18.82 -18.37
N ALA A 149 -11.59 -19.51 -18.56
CA ALA A 149 -10.52 -19.13 -19.50
C ALA A 149 -9.86 -17.76 -19.22
N SER A 150 -10.09 -17.18 -18.03
CA SER A 150 -9.36 -16.00 -17.55
C SER A 150 -7.98 -16.34 -16.98
N GLY A 151 -7.68 -17.62 -16.72
CA GLY A 151 -6.45 -18.07 -16.05
C GLY A 151 -5.15 -17.58 -16.70
N ARG A 152 -4.25 -16.98 -15.90
CA ARG A 152 -2.92 -16.48 -16.30
C ARG A 152 -1.87 -16.81 -15.26
N GLN A 153 -0.61 -16.86 -15.66
CA GLN A 153 0.51 -16.68 -14.73
C GLN A 153 1.01 -15.25 -14.81
N VAL A 154 1.11 -14.60 -13.65
CA VAL A 154 1.77 -13.31 -13.50
C VAL A 154 3.07 -13.45 -12.73
N GLY A 155 3.99 -12.52 -12.94
CA GLY A 155 5.22 -12.45 -12.15
C GLY A 155 4.93 -12.32 -10.66
N SER A 156 5.76 -12.98 -9.85
CA SER A 156 5.85 -12.83 -8.39
C SER A 156 7.17 -12.15 -8.01
N ARG A 157 7.44 -11.94 -6.71
CA ARG A 157 8.72 -11.37 -6.25
C ARG A 157 9.94 -12.21 -6.68
N GLU A 158 9.76 -13.52 -6.90
CA GLU A 158 10.81 -14.44 -7.35
C GLU A 158 11.02 -14.40 -8.87
N SER A 159 10.23 -13.63 -9.61
CA SER A 159 10.25 -13.60 -11.08
C SER A 159 11.27 -12.63 -11.68
N GLY A 160 12.29 -12.22 -10.91
CA GLY A 160 13.37 -11.34 -11.37
C GLY A 160 12.83 -10.05 -11.99
N THR A 161 13.17 -9.78 -13.25
CA THR A 161 12.73 -8.58 -13.99
C THR A 161 11.21 -8.50 -14.20
N ASN A 162 10.50 -9.62 -14.04
CA ASN A 162 9.04 -9.69 -14.18
C ASN A 162 8.29 -9.47 -12.86
N GLN A 163 8.98 -9.11 -11.77
CA GLN A 163 8.34 -8.87 -10.48
C GLN A 163 7.27 -7.75 -10.55
N PRO A 164 6.17 -7.86 -9.79
CA PRO A 164 5.20 -6.79 -9.67
C PRO A 164 5.82 -5.51 -9.13
N VAL A 165 5.38 -4.36 -9.63
CA VAL A 165 5.88 -3.05 -9.18
C VAL A 165 4.72 -2.15 -8.81
N LEU A 166 4.77 -1.60 -7.60
CA LEU A 166 3.91 -0.51 -7.16
C LEU A 166 4.69 0.80 -7.28
N GLU A 167 4.29 1.63 -8.23
CA GLU A 167 4.82 2.98 -8.41
C GLU A 167 3.91 3.97 -7.68
N ILE A 168 4.50 4.81 -6.83
CA ILE A 168 3.78 5.78 -6.01
C ILE A 168 4.40 7.15 -6.21
N HIS A 169 3.56 8.14 -6.50
CA HIS A 169 3.94 9.55 -6.47
C HIS A 169 3.26 10.18 -5.26
N TYR A 170 4.03 10.83 -4.40
CA TYR A 170 3.52 11.44 -3.19
C TYR A 170 4.11 12.83 -2.98
N SER A 171 3.37 13.66 -2.24
CA SER A 171 3.86 14.92 -1.69
C SER A 171 4.14 14.72 -0.22
N ALA A 172 5.31 15.16 0.24
CA ALA A 172 5.68 15.15 1.65
C ALA A 172 6.12 16.55 2.06
N PHE A 173 5.84 16.90 3.32
CA PHE A 173 6.31 18.15 3.88
C PHE A 173 7.79 18.04 4.21
N VAL A 174 8.55 19.06 3.81
CA VAL A 174 9.97 19.17 4.12
C VAL A 174 10.17 20.39 5.01
N MET A 175 10.82 20.17 6.15
CA MET A 175 11.34 21.27 6.97
C MET A 175 12.72 21.66 6.44
N PHE A 176 12.93 22.95 6.22
CA PHE A 176 14.17 23.52 5.68
C PHE A 176 14.65 24.71 6.51
N ASN A 177 15.84 25.23 6.21
CA ASN A 177 16.49 26.32 6.95
C ASN A 177 16.56 26.08 8.47
N ALA A 178 16.81 24.82 8.86
CA ALA A 178 17.01 24.45 10.25
C ALA A 178 18.32 25.06 10.77
N ALA A 179 18.25 25.91 11.79
CA ALA A 179 19.41 26.59 12.35
C ALA A 179 19.23 26.92 13.84
N LYS A 180 20.34 26.94 14.58
CA LYS A 180 20.41 27.54 15.92
C LYS A 180 20.74 29.04 15.78
N ILE A 181 19.92 29.90 16.37
CA ILE A 181 20.09 31.35 16.41
C ILE A 181 20.00 31.80 17.86
N GLY A 182 21.14 32.12 18.48
CA GLY A 182 21.21 32.43 19.91
C GLY A 182 20.70 31.26 20.76
N SER A 183 19.67 31.51 21.58
CA SER A 183 18.98 30.52 22.41
C SER A 183 17.76 29.87 21.72
N GLN A 184 17.56 30.09 20.42
CA GLN A 184 16.44 29.53 19.67
C GLN A 184 16.90 28.53 18.61
N PHE A 185 16.12 27.48 18.41
CA PHE A 185 16.13 26.67 17.22
C PHE A 185 15.05 27.18 16.27
N ARG A 186 15.39 27.39 14.99
CA ARG A 186 14.48 27.84 13.95
C ARG A 186 14.48 26.83 12.81
N PHE A 187 13.32 26.65 12.18
CA PHE A 187 13.17 25.99 10.88
C PHE A 187 11.96 26.58 10.15
N SER A 188 11.81 26.24 8.88
CA SER A 188 10.70 26.69 8.04
C SER A 188 10.08 25.53 7.28
N PHE A 189 8.84 25.70 6.82
CA PHE A 189 8.18 24.78 5.89
C PHE A 189 7.20 25.55 5.00
N GLU A 190 6.84 25.00 3.85
CA GLU A 190 5.78 25.56 2.99
C GLU A 190 4.42 25.08 3.46
N ALA A 191 3.54 26.01 3.85
CA ALA A 191 2.15 25.71 4.15
C ALA A 191 1.30 25.84 2.89
N GLU A 192 0.64 24.75 2.49
CA GLU A 192 -0.38 24.76 1.43
C GLU A 192 -1.62 25.58 1.81
N THR A 193 -2.31 26.09 0.79
CA THR A 193 -3.58 26.82 0.97
C THR A 193 -4.65 25.95 1.64
N ASN A 194 -5.48 26.55 2.47
CA ASN A 194 -6.64 25.95 3.13
C ASN A 194 -6.33 24.70 3.97
N ARG A 195 -5.07 24.51 4.40
CA ARG A 195 -4.62 23.35 5.18
C ARG A 195 -4.06 23.79 6.52
N THR A 196 -4.48 23.12 7.60
CA THR A 196 -3.94 23.35 8.94
C THR A 196 -2.73 22.45 9.19
N TYR A 197 -1.85 22.89 10.09
CA TYR A 197 -0.67 22.15 10.49
C TYR A 197 -0.49 22.16 12.00
N ALA A 198 0.18 21.15 12.52
CA ALA A 198 0.72 21.12 13.87
C ALA A 198 2.21 20.83 13.76
N VAL A 199 3.02 21.63 14.45
CA VAL A 199 4.41 21.29 14.74
C VAL A 199 4.41 20.56 16.06
N GLU A 200 4.96 19.37 16.06
CA GLU A 200 5.13 18.58 17.27
C GLU A 200 6.61 18.31 17.53
N PHE A 201 6.93 18.07 18.79
CA PHE A 201 8.28 17.74 19.21
C PHE A 201 8.32 16.57 20.19
N ARG A 202 9.52 15.99 20.33
CA ARG A 202 9.88 15.07 21.42
C ARG A 202 11.37 15.15 21.72
N ASP A 203 11.76 14.87 22.95
CA ASP A 203 13.16 15.00 23.40
C ASP A 203 13.97 13.70 23.24
N SER A 204 13.32 12.61 22.84
CA SER A 204 13.96 11.31 22.57
C SER A 204 13.22 10.55 21.48
N LEU A 205 13.93 9.84 20.60
CA LEU A 205 13.31 8.96 19.61
C LEU A 205 12.64 7.74 20.25
N ASN A 206 13.02 7.40 21.48
CA ASN A 206 12.47 6.29 22.25
C ASN A 206 11.25 6.68 23.09
N SER A 207 10.89 7.97 23.15
CA SER A 207 9.66 8.39 23.83
C SER A 207 8.43 8.07 22.97
N SER A 208 7.37 7.59 23.62
CA SER A 208 6.14 7.13 22.96
C SER A 208 5.28 8.26 22.40
N ASN A 209 5.30 9.44 23.01
CA ASN A 209 4.37 10.52 22.65
C ASN A 209 5.10 11.74 22.09
N TRP A 210 4.47 12.35 21.09
CA TRP A 210 4.80 13.67 20.54
C TRP A 210 3.97 14.73 21.27
N THR A 211 4.56 15.91 21.50
CA THR A 211 3.89 17.06 22.12
C THR A 211 3.73 18.18 21.11
N THR A 212 2.56 18.80 21.04
CA THR A 212 2.34 19.95 20.16
C THR A 212 3.15 21.16 20.65
N LEU A 213 4.03 21.68 19.78
CA LEU A 213 4.72 22.94 19.98
C LEU A 213 3.81 24.12 19.62
N THR A 214 3.20 24.07 18.43
CA THR A 214 2.31 25.10 17.93
C THR A 214 1.39 24.54 16.85
N ASN A 215 0.16 25.06 16.81
CA ASN A 215 -0.75 24.86 15.69
C ASN A 215 -0.62 26.04 14.72
N ILE A 216 -0.70 25.75 13.43
CA ILE A 216 -0.68 26.74 12.35
C ILE A 216 -2.05 26.70 11.67
N PRO A 217 -2.82 27.79 11.71
CA PRO A 217 -4.12 27.87 11.05
C PRO A 217 -3.94 27.81 9.52
N SER A 218 -5.00 27.46 8.83
CA SER A 218 -5.02 27.43 7.36
C SER A 218 -4.72 28.79 6.77
N GLN A 219 -3.82 28.83 5.79
CA GLN A 219 -3.49 30.04 5.04
C GLN A 219 -4.32 30.11 3.75
N GLN A 220 -4.72 31.30 3.31
CA GLN A 220 -5.46 31.43 2.04
C GLN A 220 -4.57 31.26 0.81
N THR A 221 -3.26 31.49 0.96
CA THR A 221 -2.24 31.32 -0.08
C THR A 221 -1.10 30.45 0.43
N ALA A 222 -0.44 29.73 -0.48
CA ALA A 222 0.76 28.98 -0.13
C ALA A 222 1.82 29.93 0.45
N THR A 223 2.33 29.64 1.64
CA THR A 223 3.18 30.57 2.41
C THR A 223 4.26 29.82 3.18
N THR A 224 5.48 30.35 3.17
CA THR A 224 6.55 29.87 4.05
C THR A 224 6.24 30.22 5.51
N ILE A 225 6.14 29.21 6.36
CA ILE A 225 5.96 29.37 7.80
C ILE A 225 7.30 29.23 8.50
N HIS A 226 7.58 30.16 9.41
CA HIS A 226 8.77 30.12 10.27
C HIS A 226 8.40 29.69 11.68
N VAL A 227 9.09 28.68 12.19
CA VAL A 227 8.88 28.14 13.53
C VAL A 227 10.13 28.39 14.34
N THR A 228 9.95 28.86 15.58
CA THR A 228 11.03 28.99 16.55
C THR A 228 10.69 28.25 17.83
N ASN A 229 11.69 27.63 18.44
CA ASN A 229 11.58 26.99 19.74
C ASN A 229 12.79 27.37 20.61
N ALA A 230 12.55 27.75 21.86
CA ALA A 230 13.62 28.00 22.81
C ALA A 230 14.37 26.70 23.11
N ILE A 231 15.70 26.75 23.08
CA ILE A 231 16.57 25.62 23.39
C ILE A 231 16.63 25.50 24.92
N SER A 232 15.90 24.52 25.46
CA SER A 232 15.85 24.22 26.89
C SER A 232 16.37 22.82 27.26
N VAL A 233 16.71 22.02 26.25
CA VAL A 233 17.15 20.62 26.40
C VAL A 233 18.34 20.34 25.47
N THR A 234 19.07 19.25 25.75
CA THR A 234 20.27 18.86 24.98
C THR A 234 19.95 18.39 23.57
N GLN A 235 18.77 17.80 23.35
CA GLN A 235 18.31 17.35 22.05
C GLN A 235 16.78 17.41 21.96
N ARG A 236 16.27 17.65 20.75
CA ARG A 236 14.83 17.65 20.44
C ARG A 236 14.64 17.29 18.97
N PHE A 237 13.61 16.50 18.70
CA PHE A 237 13.17 16.08 17.38
C PHE A 237 11.85 16.78 17.07
N TYR A 238 11.68 17.21 15.82
CA TYR A 238 10.48 17.90 15.35
C TYR A 238 9.82 17.09 14.24
N ARG A 239 8.50 17.19 14.14
CA ARG A 239 7.76 16.75 12.96
C ARG A 239 6.68 17.76 12.63
N LEU A 240 6.36 17.83 11.34
CA LEU A 240 5.16 18.49 10.86
C LEU A 240 4.06 17.44 10.71
N ARG A 241 2.86 17.75 11.16
CA ARG A 241 1.66 16.94 10.99
C ARG A 241 0.54 17.79 10.42
N THR A 242 -0.28 17.21 9.55
CA THR A 242 -1.60 17.78 9.21
C THR A 242 -2.65 17.12 10.12
N PRO A 243 -3.41 17.89 10.92
CA PRO A 243 -4.37 17.37 11.89
C PRO A 243 -5.38 16.39 11.31
#